data_AF-A0A3D3UWB5-F1
#
_entry.id   AF-A0A3D3UWB5-F1
#
_cell.length_a   1.000
_cell.length_b   1.000
_cell.length_c   1.000
_cell.angle_alpha   90.00
_cell.angle_beta   90.00
_cell.angle_gamma   90.00
#
_symmetry.space_group_name_H-M   'P 1'
#
loop_
_entity.id
_entity.type
_entity.pdbx_description
1 polymer ?
#
loop_
_entity_poly.entity_id
_entity_poly.type
_entity_poly.pdbx_seq_one_letter_code
_entity_poly.pdbx_strand_id
1 'polypeptide(L)'
;MAHHLGARLPGRFAAIAPWAGLLALNDFVAGPPVSVIHFHGAQDKSVLYNGLPNWGFSGVEHGIRLWATRNRCKSTPTVITDDPNTLTLLWAGSKGTGDVVLYKLKNQGHKFPTQSDFNLPEIAWTFFKNHPRSNVKTKWPESQSPAEFFAVGPYLGQIPPGSTAQVFAPGLICDTRPYQWESWPSFSADGNTFCFNRLRYAYITENTDQGWTTPERIESIPYHAWSGGLSPDANSIYIRCGPFSKAKRRRRRGVKMCMRRCLRTDQGWSLPLELGPPFDATSGDFTVAADNSICFQSKIGGFWLAPFVGNTWTQASKIPIEMGNLRGHSPGVAPDKSFLVFYSVKPGAPLGTETNLYLTLRRPDGSWIKPQNMGPKINSGHFEFGARISPDKKYMFFTRSTGWNLRPVCDTGDIYWVELKEYLPESYR
;
A
#
# COMPACT_ATOMS: atom_id res chain seq x y z
N MET A 1 1.76 -17.42 15.38
CA MET A 1 2.58 -16.28 14.90
C MET A 1 3.30 -15.55 16.04
N ALA A 2 2.60 -15.00 17.04
CA ALA A 2 3.22 -14.23 18.15
C ALA A 2 4.37 -14.97 18.86
N HIS A 3 4.17 -16.24 19.21
CA HIS A 3 5.24 -17.09 19.76
C HIS A 3 6.49 -17.15 18.87
N HIS A 4 6.30 -17.28 17.55
CA HIS A 4 7.40 -17.38 16.60
C HIS A 4 8.17 -16.05 16.49
N LEU A 5 7.46 -14.92 16.46
CA LEU A 5 8.06 -13.59 16.43
C LEU A 5 8.86 -13.31 17.70
N GLY A 6 8.29 -13.58 18.88
CA GLY A 6 9.00 -13.40 20.15
C GLY A 6 10.25 -14.28 20.26
N ALA A 7 10.18 -15.53 19.80
CA ALA A 7 11.29 -16.48 19.89
C ALA A 7 12.42 -16.19 18.89
N ARG A 8 12.12 -15.61 17.72
CA ARG A 8 13.09 -15.35 16.65
C ARG A 8 13.61 -13.91 16.63
N LEU A 9 12.86 -12.96 17.19
CA LEU A 9 13.23 -11.54 17.26
C LEU A 9 13.20 -11.01 18.70
N PRO A 10 13.90 -11.66 19.66
CA PRO A 10 13.88 -11.25 21.07
C PRO A 10 14.37 -9.81 21.27
N GLY A 11 15.25 -9.34 20.38
CA GLY A 11 15.73 -7.96 20.39
C GLY A 11 14.75 -6.91 19.83
N ARG A 12 13.52 -7.28 19.44
CA ARG A 12 12.50 -6.32 18.94
C ARG A 12 11.27 -6.20 19.83
N PHE A 13 10.86 -7.28 20.49
CA PHE A 13 9.64 -7.32 21.30
C PHE A 13 9.97 -7.38 22.78
N ALA A 14 9.45 -6.44 23.57
CA ALA A 14 9.57 -6.48 25.04
C ALA A 14 8.65 -7.56 25.64
N ALA A 15 7.46 -7.71 25.07
CA ALA A 15 6.46 -8.68 25.48
C ALA A 15 5.60 -9.14 24.29
N ILE A 16 4.96 -10.31 24.41
CA ILE A 16 4.00 -10.85 23.43
C ILE A 16 2.74 -11.40 24.11
N ALA A 17 1.60 -11.34 23.40
CA ALA A 17 0.33 -11.91 23.84
C ALA A 17 -0.26 -12.93 22.84
N PRO A 18 0.17 -14.20 22.85
CA PRO A 18 -0.39 -15.23 21.99
C PRO A 18 -1.80 -15.65 22.43
N TRP A 19 -2.72 -15.79 21.47
CA TRP A 19 -4.10 -16.23 21.68
C TRP A 19 -4.40 -17.52 20.94
N ALA A 20 -4.96 -18.50 21.66
CA ALA A 20 -5.39 -19.79 21.12
C ALA A 20 -4.35 -20.48 20.21
N GLY A 21 -3.07 -20.21 20.46
CA GLY A 21 -1.95 -20.67 19.64
C GLY A 21 -1.18 -21.78 20.34
N LEU A 22 -0.26 -22.41 19.61
CA LEU A 22 0.73 -23.32 20.20
C LEU A 22 2.14 -22.80 19.96
N LEU A 23 3.03 -22.99 20.93
CA LEU A 23 4.47 -22.85 20.71
C LEU A 23 4.96 -24.12 20.00
N ALA A 24 4.99 -24.08 18.67
CA ALA A 24 5.52 -25.16 17.83
C ALA A 24 7.01 -24.92 17.50
N LEU A 25 7.82 -24.69 18.53
CA LEU A 25 9.26 -24.45 18.42
C LEU A 25 10.01 -25.28 19.47
N ASN A 26 11.16 -25.81 19.08
CA ASN A 26 12.02 -26.61 19.96
C ASN A 26 13.23 -25.82 20.47
N ASP A 27 13.43 -24.59 19.97
CA ASP A 27 14.57 -23.74 20.26
C ASP A 27 14.21 -22.25 20.25
N PHE A 28 15.04 -21.43 20.90
CA PHE A 28 14.94 -19.97 20.93
C PHE A 28 16.22 -19.34 20.42
N VAL A 29 16.14 -18.23 19.69
CA VAL A 29 17.32 -17.45 19.31
C VAL A 29 17.91 -16.77 20.55
N ALA A 30 19.24 -16.68 20.60
CA ALA A 30 19.94 -15.94 21.66
C ALA A 30 19.53 -14.46 21.65
N GLY A 31 19.33 -13.88 22.83
CA GLY A 31 18.91 -12.48 22.95
C GLY A 31 18.23 -12.18 24.29
N PRO A 32 17.77 -10.93 24.47
CA PRO A 32 17.11 -10.53 25.71
C PRO A 32 15.82 -11.36 25.94
N PRO A 33 15.38 -11.47 27.19
CA PRO A 33 14.14 -12.15 27.51
C PRO A 33 12.93 -11.39 26.94
N VAL A 34 11.85 -12.13 26.67
CA VAL A 34 10.59 -11.57 26.17
C VAL A 34 9.49 -12.00 27.12
N SER A 35 8.78 -11.06 27.73
CA SER A 35 7.66 -11.36 28.61
C SER A 35 6.48 -11.93 27.81
N VAL A 36 5.75 -12.90 28.37
CA VAL A 36 4.68 -13.60 27.64
C VAL A 36 3.41 -13.64 28.46
N ILE A 37 2.28 -13.25 27.89
CA ILE A 37 0.95 -13.56 28.42
C ILE A 37 0.17 -14.37 27.40
N HIS A 38 -0.16 -15.61 27.72
CA HIS A 38 -0.85 -16.51 26.80
C HIS A 38 -2.31 -16.69 27.22
N PHE A 39 -3.24 -16.57 26.28
CA PHE A 39 -4.66 -16.82 26.52
C PHE A 39 -5.13 -18.06 25.76
N HIS A 40 -5.77 -19.00 26.47
CA HIS A 40 -6.23 -20.25 25.86
C HIS A 40 -7.54 -20.78 26.47
N GLY A 41 -8.42 -21.28 25.61
CA GLY A 41 -9.64 -21.99 26.01
C GLY A 41 -9.36 -23.42 26.44
N ALA A 42 -9.80 -23.83 27.63
CA ALA A 42 -9.61 -25.20 28.10
C ALA A 42 -10.43 -26.23 27.31
N GLN A 43 -11.48 -25.79 26.61
CA GLN A 43 -12.34 -26.62 25.75
C GLN A 43 -12.05 -26.40 24.26
N ASP A 44 -10.88 -25.86 23.93
CA ASP A 44 -10.44 -25.69 22.55
C ASP A 44 -10.31 -27.06 21.86
N LYS A 45 -11.11 -27.26 20.80
CA LYS A 45 -11.15 -28.50 19.99
C LYS A 45 -10.27 -28.42 18.74
N SER A 46 -9.69 -27.26 18.44
CA SER A 46 -8.83 -27.04 17.28
C SER A 46 -7.36 -27.07 17.67
N VAL A 47 -7.00 -26.38 18.75
CA VAL A 47 -5.69 -26.44 19.40
C VAL A 47 -5.92 -26.98 20.80
N LEU A 48 -5.71 -28.28 20.97
CA LEU A 48 -6.04 -28.96 22.22
C LEU A 48 -5.18 -28.43 23.37
N TYR A 49 -5.82 -27.97 24.45
CA TYR A 49 -5.14 -27.41 25.62
C TYR A 49 -4.10 -28.38 26.20
N ASN A 50 -4.46 -29.67 26.30
CA ASN A 50 -3.58 -30.74 26.80
C ASN A 50 -2.64 -31.31 25.73
N GLY A 51 -2.74 -30.86 24.47
CA GLY A 51 -1.98 -31.39 23.34
C GLY A 51 -2.39 -32.80 22.92
N LEU A 52 -1.57 -33.40 22.06
CA LEU A 52 -1.63 -34.81 21.64
C LEU A 52 -0.24 -35.43 21.81
N PRO A 53 0.13 -35.85 23.03
CA PRO A 53 1.48 -36.33 23.33
C PRO A 53 1.94 -37.48 22.43
N ASN A 54 1.02 -38.40 22.12
CA ASN A 54 1.28 -39.56 21.24
C ASN A 54 1.59 -39.16 19.77
N TRP A 55 1.32 -37.91 19.41
CA TRP A 55 1.55 -37.35 18.07
C TRP A 55 2.62 -36.25 18.09
N GLY A 56 3.38 -36.13 19.19
CA GLY A 56 4.45 -35.13 19.32
C GLY A 56 3.97 -33.70 19.54
N PHE A 57 2.68 -33.47 19.79
CA PHE A 57 2.14 -32.15 20.08
C PHE A 57 2.00 -31.97 21.59
N SER A 58 2.93 -31.23 22.19
CA SER A 58 2.83 -30.86 23.60
C SER A 58 1.66 -29.91 23.84
N GLY A 59 1.06 -29.97 25.03
CA GLY A 59 -0.03 -29.06 25.43
C GLY A 59 0.43 -27.61 25.62
N VAL A 60 -0.55 -26.71 25.77
CA VAL A 60 -0.34 -25.27 25.95
C VAL A 60 0.61 -24.99 27.12
N GLU A 61 0.36 -25.62 28.27
CA GLU A 61 1.16 -25.41 29.48
C GLU A 61 2.62 -25.81 29.29
N HIS A 62 2.91 -26.83 28.46
CA HIS A 62 4.29 -27.18 28.12
C HIS A 62 5.00 -26.03 27.39
N GLY A 63 4.33 -25.41 26.41
CA GLY A 63 4.87 -24.23 25.72
C GLY A 63 5.11 -23.06 26.67
N ILE A 64 4.25 -22.86 27.65
CA ILE A 64 4.43 -21.84 28.69
C ILE A 64 5.63 -22.15 29.58
N ARG A 65 5.84 -23.41 29.96
CA ARG A 65 7.02 -23.84 30.74
C ARG A 65 8.33 -23.68 29.96
N LEU A 66 8.31 -23.84 28.63
CA LEU A 66 9.46 -23.54 27.77
C LEU A 66 9.79 -22.04 27.81
N TRP A 67 8.79 -21.17 27.73
CA TRP A 67 8.98 -19.72 27.92
C TRP A 67 9.50 -19.38 29.31
N ALA A 68 8.93 -19.96 30.36
CA ALA A 68 9.38 -19.75 31.74
C ALA A 68 10.85 -20.17 31.92
N THR A 69 11.24 -21.30 31.33
CA THR A 69 12.64 -21.76 31.30
C THR A 69 13.53 -20.78 30.56
N ARG A 70 13.11 -20.34 29.37
CA ARG A 70 13.85 -19.36 28.54
C ARG A 70 14.06 -18.03 29.25
N ASN A 71 13.10 -17.61 30.06
CA ASN A 71 13.11 -16.38 30.84
C ASN A 71 13.69 -16.57 32.25
N ARG A 72 14.19 -17.76 32.59
CA ARG A 72 14.74 -18.06 33.92
C ARG A 72 13.78 -17.70 35.05
N CYS A 73 12.48 -17.92 34.84
CA CYS A 73 11.46 -17.72 35.85
C CYS A 73 11.54 -18.80 36.95
N LYS A 74 10.82 -18.59 38.05
CA LYS A 74 10.58 -19.64 39.07
C LYS A 74 10.04 -20.91 38.40
N SER A 75 10.42 -22.09 38.89
CA SER A 75 9.97 -23.38 38.31
C SER A 75 8.47 -23.65 38.53
N THR A 76 7.89 -23.13 39.61
CA THR A 76 6.48 -23.29 39.98
C THR A 76 5.74 -21.96 39.80
N PRO A 77 4.56 -21.94 39.14
CA PRO A 77 3.77 -20.74 39.00
C PRO A 77 3.11 -20.35 40.32
N THR A 78 2.85 -19.06 40.49
CA THR A 78 1.91 -18.53 41.47
C THR A 78 0.52 -18.50 40.84
N VAL A 79 -0.50 -18.97 41.56
CA VAL A 79 -1.90 -18.83 41.15
C VAL A 79 -2.36 -17.42 41.47
N ILE A 80 -2.72 -16.64 40.46
CA ILE A 80 -3.21 -15.27 40.61
C ILE A 80 -4.72 -15.25 40.76
N THR A 81 -5.42 -16.09 40.01
CA THR A 81 -6.88 -16.23 40.05
C THR A 81 -7.25 -17.66 39.74
N ASP A 82 -8.23 -18.19 40.46
CA ASP A 82 -8.83 -19.49 40.20
C ASP A 82 -10.33 -19.41 40.53
N ASP A 83 -11.13 -19.01 39.54
CA ASP A 83 -12.58 -18.84 39.65
C ASP A 83 -13.32 -19.80 38.68
N PRO A 84 -14.66 -19.92 38.69
CA PRO A 84 -15.37 -20.86 37.83
C PRO A 84 -15.12 -20.70 36.31
N ASN A 85 -14.70 -19.51 35.87
CA ASN A 85 -14.49 -19.16 34.47
C ASN A 85 -13.01 -19.08 34.08
N THR A 86 -12.12 -18.69 35.00
CA THR A 86 -10.71 -18.41 34.69
C THR A 86 -9.73 -19.05 35.68
N LEU A 87 -8.56 -19.41 35.16
CA LEU A 87 -7.38 -19.75 35.96
C LEU A 87 -6.20 -18.96 35.40
N THR A 88 -5.56 -18.15 36.23
CA THR A 88 -4.38 -17.35 35.87
C THR A 88 -3.16 -17.82 36.65
N LEU A 89 -2.12 -18.22 35.94
CA LEU A 89 -0.85 -18.71 36.48
C LEU A 89 0.28 -17.76 36.09
N LEU A 90 1.12 -17.38 37.06
CA LEU A 90 2.28 -16.50 36.86
C LEU A 90 3.58 -17.23 37.20
N TRP A 91 4.46 -17.37 36.22
CA TRP A 91 5.88 -17.67 36.41
C TRP A 91 6.66 -16.36 36.45
N ALA A 92 6.86 -15.83 37.67
CA ALA A 92 7.58 -14.59 37.87
C ALA A 92 9.06 -14.73 37.49
N GLY A 93 9.55 -13.80 36.67
CA GLY A 93 10.95 -13.61 36.36
C GLY A 93 11.70 -12.95 37.52
N SER A 94 13.02 -13.10 37.54
CA SER A 94 13.88 -12.23 38.34
C SER A 94 14.05 -10.87 37.65
N LYS A 95 14.63 -9.89 38.34
CA LYS A 95 14.77 -8.53 37.79
C LYS A 95 15.47 -8.56 36.42
N GLY A 96 14.75 -8.15 35.38
CA GLY A 96 15.25 -8.11 34.01
C GLY A 96 15.14 -9.43 33.22
N THR A 97 14.44 -10.45 33.73
CA THR A 97 14.29 -11.75 33.04
C THR A 97 12.92 -12.03 32.43
N GLY A 98 11.92 -11.16 32.69
CA GLY A 98 10.62 -11.12 32.02
C GLY A 98 9.61 -12.18 32.46
N ASP A 99 8.42 -11.77 32.89
CA ASP A 99 7.40 -12.70 33.39
C ASP A 99 6.72 -13.51 32.29
N VAL A 100 6.20 -14.68 32.69
CA VAL A 100 5.40 -15.56 31.84
C VAL A 100 4.07 -15.86 32.54
N VAL A 101 2.96 -15.53 31.88
CA VAL A 101 1.59 -15.68 32.39
C VAL A 101 0.79 -16.60 31.48
N LEU A 102 0.06 -17.53 32.07
CA LEU A 102 -0.98 -18.32 31.39
C LEU A 102 -2.35 -17.92 31.92
N TYR A 103 -3.20 -17.47 31.02
CA TYR A 103 -4.60 -17.13 31.26
C TYR A 103 -5.48 -18.20 30.63
N LYS A 104 -5.94 -19.15 31.44
CA LYS A 104 -6.80 -20.26 31.01
C LYS A 104 -8.27 -19.87 31.18
N LEU A 105 -9.01 -19.93 30.08
CA LEU A 105 -10.45 -19.75 30.04
C LEU A 105 -11.14 -21.12 30.15
N LYS A 106 -11.67 -21.47 31.32
CA LYS A 106 -12.13 -22.84 31.64
C LYS A 106 -13.28 -23.32 30.75
N ASN A 107 -14.15 -22.40 30.33
CA ASN A 107 -15.38 -22.71 29.60
C ASN A 107 -15.37 -22.24 28.13
N GLN A 108 -14.20 -21.92 27.58
CA GLN A 108 -14.06 -21.37 26.22
C GLN A 108 -13.34 -22.33 25.26
N GLY A 109 -13.65 -22.22 23.97
CA GLY A 109 -13.07 -22.98 22.86
C GLY A 109 -12.10 -22.17 21.97
N HIS A 110 -11.95 -22.56 20.69
CA HIS A 110 -11.06 -21.89 19.71
C HIS A 110 -11.64 -20.60 19.11
N LYS A 111 -12.16 -19.71 19.95
CA LYS A 111 -12.71 -18.43 19.51
C LYS A 111 -12.23 -17.33 20.42
N PHE A 112 -11.99 -16.17 19.84
CA PHE A 112 -11.80 -14.97 20.65
C PHE A 112 -13.12 -14.67 21.36
N PRO A 113 -13.16 -14.60 22.70
CA PRO A 113 -14.39 -14.31 23.41
C PRO A 113 -14.86 -12.90 23.10
N THR A 114 -16.18 -12.70 23.09
CA THR A 114 -16.77 -11.37 22.90
C THR A 114 -16.38 -10.45 24.06
N GLN A 115 -16.20 -9.14 23.78
CA GLN A 115 -15.75 -8.15 24.78
C GLN A 115 -16.60 -8.11 26.06
N SER A 116 -17.87 -8.52 25.99
CA SER A 116 -18.79 -8.60 27.12
C SER A 116 -18.39 -9.64 28.18
N ASP A 117 -17.67 -10.69 27.80
CA ASP A 117 -17.45 -11.86 28.65
C ASP A 117 -16.11 -11.76 29.40
N PHE A 118 -15.12 -11.13 28.77
CA PHE A 118 -13.78 -10.91 29.31
C PHE A 118 -13.13 -9.69 28.64
N ASN A 119 -12.50 -8.81 29.43
CA ASN A 119 -11.70 -7.70 28.88
C ASN A 119 -10.25 -8.14 28.57
N LEU A 120 -10.08 -9.20 27.77
CA LEU A 120 -8.76 -9.76 27.44
C LEU A 120 -7.81 -8.77 26.75
N PRO A 121 -8.28 -7.89 25.84
CA PRO A 121 -7.41 -6.87 25.25
C PRO A 121 -6.80 -5.93 26.30
N GLU A 122 -7.58 -5.45 27.27
CA GLU A 122 -7.05 -4.57 28.32
C GLU A 122 -6.12 -5.31 29.28
N ILE A 123 -6.37 -6.60 29.55
CA ILE A 123 -5.46 -7.43 30.34
C ILE A 123 -4.11 -7.59 29.63
N ALA A 124 -4.13 -7.89 28.33
CA ALA A 124 -2.91 -7.99 27.52
C ALA A 124 -2.17 -6.63 27.44
N TRP A 125 -2.91 -5.54 27.29
CA TRP A 125 -2.36 -4.19 27.26
C TRP A 125 -1.72 -3.79 28.59
N THR A 126 -2.38 -4.09 29.71
CA THR A 126 -1.85 -3.89 31.05
C THR A 126 -0.58 -4.72 31.28
N PHE A 127 -0.55 -5.95 30.80
CA PHE A 127 0.66 -6.77 30.83
C PHE A 127 1.81 -6.12 30.06
N PHE A 128 1.57 -5.58 28.86
CA PHE A 128 2.61 -4.89 28.08
C PHE A 128 3.14 -3.64 28.78
N LYS A 129 2.26 -2.80 29.34
CA LYS A 129 2.64 -1.60 30.11
C LYS A 129 3.56 -1.94 31.29
N ASN A 130 3.34 -3.09 31.93
CA ASN A 130 4.13 -3.54 33.09
C ASN A 130 5.42 -4.29 32.72
N HIS A 131 5.65 -4.59 31.44
CA HIS A 131 6.84 -5.28 30.95
C HIS A 131 7.61 -4.47 29.90
N PRO A 132 8.02 -3.23 30.22
CA PRO A 132 8.84 -2.43 29.32
C PRO A 132 10.26 -3.02 29.26
N ARG A 133 10.96 -2.74 28.17
CA ARG A 133 12.35 -3.16 28.02
C ARG A 133 13.26 -2.24 28.85
N SER A 134 13.95 -2.80 29.83
CA SER A 134 14.98 -2.07 30.59
C SER A 134 16.17 -1.76 29.68
N ASN A 135 16.59 -0.49 29.65
CA ASN A 135 17.68 0.09 28.83
C ASN A 135 17.33 0.65 27.44
N VAL A 136 16.10 1.09 27.22
CA VAL A 136 15.88 2.11 26.18
C VAL A 136 15.53 3.42 26.86
N LYS A 137 16.50 4.36 26.91
CA LYS A 137 16.18 5.80 27.00
C LYS A 137 15.56 6.22 25.67
N THR A 138 14.41 5.65 25.34
CA THR A 138 13.50 6.24 24.37
C THR A 138 12.55 7.07 25.20
N LYS A 139 12.69 8.40 25.10
CA LYS A 139 11.57 9.29 25.39
C LYS A 139 10.42 8.87 24.48
N TRP A 140 9.52 8.01 24.97
CA TRP A 140 8.20 7.86 24.38
C TRP A 140 7.33 9.01 24.88
N PRO A 141 6.56 9.66 23.99
CA PRO A 141 5.81 10.85 24.34
C PRO A 141 4.78 10.53 25.42
N GLU A 142 4.75 11.37 26.46
CA GLU A 142 3.73 11.33 27.50
C GLU A 142 2.36 11.67 26.91
N SER A 143 1.35 10.89 27.33
CA SER A 143 -0.07 11.01 26.98
C SER A 143 -0.38 10.85 25.49
N GLN A 144 -1.50 10.20 25.18
CA GLN A 144 -2.06 10.25 23.84
C GLN A 144 -2.38 11.71 23.51
N SER A 145 -1.46 12.37 22.80
CA SER A 145 -1.88 13.21 21.69
C SER A 145 -2.65 12.32 20.71
N PRO A 146 -3.54 12.87 19.86
CA PRO A 146 -4.09 12.10 18.75
C PRO A 146 -2.93 11.41 18.03
N ALA A 147 -3.14 10.18 17.54
CA ALA A 147 -2.14 9.45 16.77
C ALA A 147 -1.34 10.42 15.91
N GLU A 148 0.01 10.45 16.04
CA GLU A 148 0.82 11.29 15.14
C GLU A 148 0.35 10.97 13.72
N PHE A 149 -0.24 11.99 13.07
CA PHE A 149 -0.87 11.83 11.78
C PHE A 149 0.15 11.30 10.78
N PHE A 150 -0.30 10.49 9.82
CA PHE A 150 0.62 9.84 8.88
C PHE A 150 1.50 10.86 8.15
N ALA A 151 0.93 12.02 7.83
CA ALA A 151 1.65 13.24 7.48
C ALA A 151 0.73 14.46 7.68
N VAL A 152 1.29 15.67 7.77
CA VAL A 152 0.49 16.91 7.88
C VAL A 152 0.92 17.91 6.81
N GLY A 153 -0.06 18.55 6.17
CA GLY A 153 0.15 19.59 5.15
C GLY A 153 0.03 19.08 3.71
N PRO A 154 0.12 20.00 2.73
CA PRO A 154 0.02 19.66 1.31
C PRO A 154 1.01 18.57 0.90
N TYR A 155 0.59 17.70 -0.03
CA TYR A 155 1.43 16.64 -0.59
C TYR A 155 2.12 15.78 0.48
N LEU A 156 1.38 15.36 1.51
CA LEU A 156 1.90 14.56 2.63
C LEU A 156 3.07 15.23 3.37
N GLY A 157 2.95 16.54 3.60
CA GLY A 157 3.93 17.33 4.35
C GLY A 157 5.30 17.45 3.67
N GLN A 158 5.38 17.12 2.39
CA GLN A 158 6.62 17.18 1.64
C GLN A 158 6.98 18.63 1.27
N ILE A 159 8.28 18.95 1.31
CA ILE A 159 8.79 20.20 0.74
C ILE A 159 8.68 20.09 -0.79
N PRO A 160 7.99 21.01 -1.49
CA PRO A 160 7.87 20.97 -2.94
C PRO A 160 9.23 20.84 -3.66
N PRO A 161 9.31 20.04 -4.74
CA PRO A 161 10.54 19.90 -5.50
C PRO A 161 10.85 21.18 -6.28
N GLY A 162 12.11 21.32 -6.72
CA GLY A 162 12.46 22.26 -7.77
C GLY A 162 12.32 21.63 -9.16
N SER A 163 13.12 22.11 -10.12
CA SER A 163 13.14 21.61 -11.50
C SER A 163 13.87 20.28 -11.70
N THR A 164 14.38 19.64 -10.65
CA THR A 164 14.99 18.30 -10.73
C THR A 164 14.08 17.29 -10.05
N ALA A 165 13.81 16.18 -10.74
CA ALA A 165 12.94 15.15 -10.20
C ALA A 165 13.56 14.47 -8.97
N GLN A 166 12.75 14.33 -7.92
CA GLN A 166 13.13 13.64 -6.68
C GLN A 166 12.06 12.59 -6.33
N VAL A 167 12.38 11.66 -5.43
CA VAL A 167 11.41 10.66 -4.95
C VAL A 167 10.32 11.37 -4.15
N PHE A 168 9.06 10.96 -4.34
CA PHE A 168 7.91 11.49 -3.64
C PHE A 168 7.70 10.76 -2.30
N ALA A 169 7.64 11.52 -1.20
CA ALA A 169 7.35 11.01 0.14
C ALA A 169 8.16 9.75 0.51
N PRO A 170 9.50 9.80 0.46
CA PRO A 170 10.36 8.65 0.76
C PRO A 170 10.16 8.20 2.20
N GLY A 171 9.98 6.89 2.40
CA GLY A 171 9.71 6.28 3.71
C GLY A 171 8.26 6.39 4.19
N LEU A 172 7.45 7.24 3.56
CA LEU A 172 6.01 7.33 3.81
C LEU A 172 5.22 6.58 2.72
N ILE A 173 5.37 7.03 1.46
CA ILE A 173 4.76 6.41 0.29
C ILE A 173 5.76 5.50 -0.40
N CYS A 174 6.88 6.04 -0.90
CA CYS A 174 7.86 5.21 -1.63
C CYS A 174 8.78 4.50 -0.64
N ASP A 175 8.87 3.18 -0.75
CA ASP A 175 9.86 2.38 -0.04
C ASP A 175 11.06 2.15 -0.97
N THR A 176 12.08 2.99 -0.86
CA THR A 176 13.21 3.02 -1.81
C THR A 176 14.18 1.84 -1.65
N ARG A 177 13.80 0.79 -0.91
CA ARG A 177 14.57 -0.46 -0.84
C ARG A 177 14.39 -1.25 -2.13
N PRO A 178 15.35 -2.13 -2.49
CA PRO A 178 15.20 -2.97 -3.67
C PRO A 178 13.93 -3.83 -3.63
N TYR A 179 13.35 -4.06 -4.82
CA TYR A 179 12.20 -4.94 -5.05
C TYR A 179 10.88 -4.44 -4.43
N GLN A 180 10.78 -3.13 -4.23
CA GLN A 180 9.53 -2.43 -3.90
C GLN A 180 8.95 -1.79 -5.16
N TRP A 181 7.66 -1.44 -5.12
CA TRP A 181 7.02 -0.89 -6.31
C TRP A 181 5.86 0.02 -5.95
N GLU A 182 6.06 1.31 -6.03
CA GLU A 182 5.04 2.34 -6.00
C GLU A 182 4.90 2.99 -7.38
N SER A 183 3.66 3.11 -7.85
CA SER A 183 3.41 3.61 -9.21
C SER A 183 2.03 4.22 -9.36
N TRP A 184 1.80 4.86 -10.50
CA TRP A 184 0.49 5.42 -10.89
C TRP A 184 -0.14 6.35 -9.83
N PRO A 185 0.58 7.39 -9.39
CA PRO A 185 0.04 8.38 -8.46
C PRO A 185 -1.16 9.12 -9.04
N SER A 186 -2.13 9.48 -8.21
CA SER A 186 -3.22 10.37 -8.62
C SER A 186 -3.68 11.16 -7.41
N PHE A 187 -3.86 12.47 -7.58
CA PHE A 187 -4.53 13.32 -6.60
C PHE A 187 -5.95 13.65 -7.07
N SER A 188 -6.87 13.85 -6.13
CA SER A 188 -8.14 14.54 -6.37
C SER A 188 -7.91 16.02 -6.65
N ALA A 189 -8.91 16.70 -7.21
CA ALA A 189 -8.81 18.10 -7.61
C ALA A 189 -8.54 19.05 -6.43
N ASP A 190 -9.08 18.72 -5.25
CA ASP A 190 -8.84 19.46 -4.00
C ASP A 190 -7.49 19.12 -3.35
N GLY A 191 -6.76 18.14 -3.87
CA GLY A 191 -5.47 17.69 -3.35
C GLY A 191 -5.55 16.89 -2.05
N ASN A 192 -6.75 16.58 -1.54
CA ASN A 192 -6.93 15.91 -0.25
C ASN A 192 -7.05 14.39 -0.35
N THR A 193 -7.19 13.81 -1.54
CA THR A 193 -7.18 12.36 -1.72
C THR A 193 -6.02 11.98 -2.62
N PHE A 194 -5.24 10.99 -2.21
CA PHE A 194 -4.15 10.44 -3.00
C PHE A 194 -4.32 8.94 -3.18
N CYS A 195 -4.35 8.48 -4.42
CA CYS A 195 -4.29 7.06 -4.74
C CYS A 195 -2.98 6.70 -5.44
N PHE A 196 -2.50 5.50 -5.21
CA PHE A 196 -1.34 4.95 -5.89
C PHE A 196 -1.42 3.43 -5.90
N ASN A 197 -0.60 2.81 -6.75
CA ASN A 197 -0.43 1.38 -6.77
C ASN A 197 0.82 1.00 -5.97
N ARG A 198 0.66 0.08 -5.02
CA ARG A 198 1.79 -0.60 -4.37
C ARG A 198 1.80 -2.06 -4.79
N LEU A 199 2.92 -2.49 -5.38
CA LEU A 199 3.10 -3.75 -6.10
C LEU A 199 2.07 -3.90 -7.22
N ARG A 200 0.87 -4.40 -6.90
CA ARG A 200 -0.25 -4.63 -7.82
C ARG A 200 -1.61 -4.43 -7.16
N TYR A 201 -1.61 -3.75 -6.01
CA TYR A 201 -2.78 -3.39 -5.24
C TYR A 201 -2.95 -1.87 -5.30
N ALA A 202 -4.20 -1.42 -5.31
CA ALA A 202 -4.52 0.00 -5.20
C ALA A 202 -4.56 0.38 -3.71
N TYR A 203 -3.93 1.50 -3.39
CA TYR A 203 -3.92 2.13 -2.08
C TYR A 203 -4.48 3.54 -2.17
N ILE A 204 -5.06 4.00 -1.06
CA ILE A 204 -5.60 5.35 -0.90
C ILE A 204 -5.22 5.91 0.46
N THR A 205 -4.96 7.20 0.50
CA THR A 205 -4.79 7.99 1.72
C THR A 205 -5.55 9.30 1.56
N GLU A 206 -6.06 9.83 2.67
CA GLU A 206 -6.95 10.98 2.69
C GLU A 206 -6.45 12.00 3.70
N ASN A 207 -6.48 13.27 3.31
CA ASN A 207 -6.18 14.40 4.15
C ASN A 207 -7.45 14.85 4.85
N THR A 208 -7.45 14.75 6.18
CA THR A 208 -8.51 15.24 7.05
C THR A 208 -8.09 16.59 7.66
N ASP A 209 -8.96 17.23 8.44
CA ASP A 209 -8.60 18.42 9.22
C ASP A 209 -7.41 18.18 10.16
N GLN A 210 -7.17 16.92 10.49
CA GLN A 210 -6.10 16.48 11.35
C GLN A 210 -4.84 16.07 10.58
N GLY A 211 -4.89 15.95 9.26
CA GLY A 211 -3.78 15.50 8.42
C GLY A 211 -4.10 14.23 7.65
N TRP A 212 -3.08 13.70 6.96
CA TRP A 212 -3.18 12.51 6.14
C TRP A 212 -3.36 11.25 7.00
N THR A 213 -4.23 10.37 6.53
CA THR A 213 -4.41 9.02 7.08
C THR A 213 -3.32 8.07 6.60
N THR A 214 -3.08 7.00 7.35
CA THR A 214 -2.18 5.93 6.88
C THR A 214 -2.75 5.33 5.58
N PRO A 215 -1.95 5.11 4.52
CA PRO A 215 -2.45 4.53 3.29
C PRO A 215 -3.07 3.15 3.51
N GLU A 216 -4.31 3.00 3.07
CA GLU A 216 -5.08 1.76 3.18
C GLU A 216 -5.22 1.09 1.81
N ARG A 217 -5.20 -0.24 1.81
CA ARG A 217 -5.45 -1.02 0.60
C ARG A 217 -6.95 -1.00 0.30
N ILE A 218 -7.29 -0.77 -0.95
CA ILE A 218 -8.68 -0.85 -1.42
C ILE A 218 -9.03 -2.32 -1.68
N GLU A 219 -9.64 -2.96 -0.69
CA GLU A 219 -9.91 -4.42 -0.69
C GLU A 219 -10.81 -4.90 -1.84
N SER A 220 -11.75 -4.08 -2.28
CA SER A 220 -12.64 -4.40 -3.40
C SER A 220 -11.95 -4.38 -4.77
N ILE A 221 -10.77 -3.73 -4.87
CA ILE A 221 -9.95 -3.72 -6.08
C ILE A 221 -8.97 -4.91 -6.01
N PRO A 222 -9.11 -5.90 -6.91
CA PRO A 222 -8.31 -7.11 -6.83
C PRO A 222 -6.87 -6.88 -7.27
N TYR A 223 -6.01 -7.81 -6.84
CA TYR A 223 -4.63 -7.93 -7.29
C TYR A 223 -4.53 -7.95 -8.84
N HIS A 224 -3.61 -7.16 -9.39
CA HIS A 224 -3.41 -6.86 -10.83
C HIS A 224 -4.19 -5.68 -11.42
N ALA A 225 -4.56 -4.69 -10.60
CA ALA A 225 -4.75 -3.35 -11.14
C ALA A 225 -3.41 -2.82 -11.65
N TRP A 226 -3.32 -2.50 -12.94
CA TRP A 226 -2.07 -2.02 -13.56
C TRP A 226 -1.94 -0.52 -13.40
N SER A 227 -2.76 0.26 -14.14
CA SER A 227 -2.78 1.72 -14.07
C SER A 227 -4.04 2.19 -13.35
N GLY A 228 -3.85 2.95 -12.27
CA GLY A 228 -4.92 3.63 -11.52
C GLY A 228 -5.04 5.11 -11.85
N GLY A 229 -6.20 5.70 -11.57
CA GLY A 229 -6.44 7.13 -11.58
C GLY A 229 -7.73 7.49 -10.85
N LEU A 230 -7.69 8.56 -10.05
CA LEU A 230 -8.88 9.10 -9.36
C LEU A 230 -9.68 9.99 -10.31
N SER A 231 -11.00 10.06 -10.10
CA SER A 231 -11.79 11.18 -10.58
C SER A 231 -11.41 12.46 -9.82
N PRO A 232 -11.60 13.65 -10.42
CA PRO A 232 -11.36 14.95 -9.78
C PRO A 232 -12.06 15.10 -8.42
N ASP A 233 -13.27 14.56 -8.27
CA ASP A 233 -14.08 14.63 -7.06
C ASP A 233 -13.79 13.51 -6.04
N ALA A 234 -12.80 12.66 -6.30
CA ALA A 234 -12.44 11.50 -5.49
C ALA A 234 -13.56 10.45 -5.28
N ASN A 235 -14.67 10.52 -6.03
CA ASN A 235 -15.79 9.58 -5.90
C ASN A 235 -15.67 8.34 -6.81
N SER A 236 -14.70 8.34 -7.73
CA SER A 236 -14.43 7.23 -8.63
C SER A 236 -12.94 6.92 -8.70
N ILE A 237 -12.63 5.63 -8.75
CA ILE A 237 -11.30 5.13 -9.11
C ILE A 237 -11.42 4.37 -10.41
N TYR A 238 -10.64 4.79 -11.38
CA TYR A 238 -10.50 4.12 -12.66
C TYR A 238 -9.28 3.21 -12.60
N ILE A 239 -9.44 1.99 -13.11
CA ILE A 239 -8.36 1.03 -13.19
C ILE A 239 -8.34 0.35 -14.55
N ARG A 240 -7.14 -0.05 -14.96
CA ARG A 240 -6.95 -1.01 -16.03
C ARG A 240 -6.59 -2.36 -15.43
N CYS A 241 -7.41 -3.37 -15.66
CA CYS A 241 -7.15 -4.71 -15.13
C CYS A 241 -7.64 -5.82 -16.06
N GLY A 242 -7.06 -7.01 -15.88
CA GLY A 242 -7.48 -8.23 -16.56
C GLY A 242 -8.75 -8.85 -15.95
N PRO A 243 -9.22 -9.98 -16.50
CA PRO A 243 -10.38 -10.71 -15.98
C PRO A 243 -10.08 -11.33 -14.60
N PHE A 244 -11.09 -11.29 -13.74
CA PHE A 244 -10.95 -11.63 -12.31
C PHE A 244 -11.01 -13.14 -12.00
N SER A 245 -11.48 -14.00 -12.91
CA SER A 245 -11.62 -15.44 -12.60
C SER A 245 -10.33 -16.24 -12.87
N LYS A 246 -9.94 -17.08 -11.89
CA LYS A 246 -8.78 -18.00 -11.99
C LYS A 246 -8.89 -18.96 -13.19
N ALA A 247 -10.10 -19.40 -13.53
CA ALA A 247 -10.37 -20.26 -14.69
C ALA A 247 -10.06 -19.56 -16.03
N LYS A 248 -10.32 -18.25 -16.16
CA LYS A 248 -9.97 -17.46 -17.35
C LYS A 248 -8.47 -17.08 -17.38
N ARG A 249 -7.77 -17.07 -16.24
CA ARG A 249 -6.32 -16.78 -16.17
C ARG A 249 -5.41 -17.93 -16.64
N ARG A 250 -5.87 -19.20 -16.59
CA ARG A 250 -5.08 -20.38 -17.02
C ARG A 250 -5.02 -20.59 -18.54
N ARG A 251 -5.90 -19.95 -19.32
CA ARG A 251 -5.85 -19.97 -20.80
C ARG A 251 -4.93 -18.84 -21.29
N ARG A 252 -3.64 -19.11 -21.50
CA ARG A 252 -2.65 -18.09 -21.92
C ARG A 252 -2.54 -17.94 -23.44
N ARG A 253 -3.15 -16.87 -23.97
CA ARG A 253 -2.66 -15.87 -24.96
C ARG A 253 -3.85 -14.93 -25.25
N GLY A 254 -3.71 -13.61 -25.06
CA GLY A 254 -4.76 -12.64 -25.38
C GLY A 254 -5.71 -12.20 -24.25
N VAL A 255 -5.24 -12.08 -23.01
CA VAL A 255 -6.05 -11.55 -21.91
C VAL A 255 -6.47 -10.09 -22.22
N LYS A 256 -7.77 -9.85 -22.49
CA LYS A 256 -8.33 -8.50 -22.71
C LYS A 256 -8.20 -7.69 -21.40
N MET A 257 -7.31 -6.70 -21.40
CA MET A 257 -7.31 -5.65 -20.38
C MET A 257 -8.48 -4.72 -20.68
N CYS A 258 -9.32 -4.45 -19.67
CA CYS A 258 -10.43 -3.51 -19.79
C CYS A 258 -10.26 -2.36 -18.81
N MET A 259 -10.78 -1.20 -19.17
CA MET A 259 -10.95 -0.09 -18.24
C MET A 259 -12.20 -0.34 -17.38
N ARG A 260 -12.05 -0.13 -16.08
CA ARG A 260 -13.10 -0.29 -15.09
C ARG A 260 -13.15 0.90 -14.15
N ARG A 261 -14.31 1.12 -13.54
CA ARG A 261 -14.57 2.15 -12.54
C ARG A 261 -15.07 1.49 -11.25
N CYS A 262 -14.48 1.88 -10.13
CA CYS A 262 -14.99 1.67 -8.78
C CYS A 262 -15.61 2.97 -8.29
N LEU A 263 -16.76 2.89 -7.63
CA LEU A 263 -17.44 4.03 -7.03
C LEU A 263 -17.19 4.04 -5.53
N ARG A 264 -17.03 5.23 -4.95
CA ARG A 264 -17.03 5.43 -3.50
C ARG A 264 -18.45 5.22 -2.96
N THR A 265 -18.55 4.60 -1.79
CA THR A 265 -19.79 4.32 -1.05
C THR A 265 -19.58 4.54 0.44
N ASP A 266 -20.65 4.56 1.22
CA ASP A 266 -20.59 4.70 2.69
C ASP A 266 -19.85 3.53 3.38
N GLN A 267 -19.65 2.42 2.67
CA GLN A 267 -18.96 1.21 3.16
C GLN A 267 -17.60 1.00 2.48
N GLY A 268 -17.07 2.03 1.79
CA GLY A 268 -15.77 1.98 1.10
C GLY A 268 -15.90 2.05 -0.42
N TRP A 269 -15.28 1.12 -1.14
CA TRP A 269 -15.22 1.15 -2.62
C TRP A 269 -16.00 0.00 -3.24
N SER A 270 -16.79 0.28 -4.27
CA SER A 270 -17.53 -0.74 -5.02
C SER A 270 -16.60 -1.70 -5.77
N LEU A 271 -17.13 -2.86 -6.16
CA LEU A 271 -16.44 -3.74 -7.10
C LEU A 271 -16.20 -3.03 -8.46
N PRO A 272 -15.10 -3.35 -9.17
CA PRO A 272 -14.79 -2.71 -10.45
C PRO A 272 -15.79 -3.07 -11.57
N LEU A 273 -16.50 -2.06 -12.06
CA LEU A 273 -17.44 -2.17 -13.18
C LEU A 273 -16.78 -1.76 -14.50
N GLU A 274 -16.96 -2.53 -15.57
CA GLU A 274 -16.43 -2.20 -16.90
C GLU A 274 -17.11 -0.96 -17.48
N LEU A 275 -16.32 -0.03 -18.06
CA LEU A 275 -16.83 1.24 -18.60
C LEU A 275 -17.54 1.10 -19.96
N GLY A 276 -17.24 0.04 -20.74
CA GLY A 276 -17.78 -0.14 -22.09
C GLY A 276 -17.23 0.87 -23.13
N PRO A 277 -17.92 1.06 -24.27
CA PRO A 277 -17.58 2.07 -25.27
C PRO A 277 -17.56 3.49 -24.66
N PRO A 278 -16.66 4.40 -25.09
CA PRO A 278 -15.68 4.23 -26.19
C PRO A 278 -14.40 3.48 -25.76
N PHE A 279 -14.29 3.00 -24.52
CA PHE A 279 -13.06 2.45 -23.96
C PHE A 279 -12.73 1.03 -24.40
N ASP A 280 -13.63 0.34 -25.13
CA ASP A 280 -13.31 -0.93 -25.77
C ASP A 280 -12.12 -0.84 -26.75
N ALA A 281 -11.88 0.35 -27.31
CA ALA A 281 -10.78 0.65 -28.22
C ALA A 281 -9.44 0.93 -27.50
N THR A 282 -9.38 0.93 -26.16
CA THR A 282 -8.14 1.21 -25.42
C THR A 282 -7.11 0.09 -25.55
N SER A 283 -5.84 0.44 -25.80
CA SER A 283 -4.70 -0.50 -25.87
C SER A 283 -3.68 -0.29 -24.77
N GLY A 284 -3.76 0.81 -24.05
CA GLY A 284 -2.74 1.23 -23.09
C GLY A 284 -3.34 1.88 -21.86
N ASP A 285 -2.53 2.70 -21.21
CA ASP A 285 -2.91 3.40 -19.99
C ASP A 285 -3.65 4.70 -20.32
N PHE A 286 -4.13 5.36 -19.28
CA PHE A 286 -5.01 6.52 -19.36
C PHE A 286 -4.71 7.52 -18.24
N THR A 287 -5.30 8.70 -18.36
CA THR A 287 -5.38 9.76 -17.35
C THR A 287 -6.75 10.43 -17.42
N VAL A 288 -7.23 10.90 -16.27
CA VAL A 288 -8.51 11.63 -16.13
C VAL A 288 -8.21 13.12 -15.99
N ALA A 289 -8.89 13.97 -16.76
CA ALA A 289 -8.80 15.42 -16.69
C ALA A 289 -9.77 16.01 -15.64
N ALA A 290 -9.65 17.31 -15.33
CA ALA A 290 -10.48 17.97 -14.31
C ALA A 290 -11.98 17.95 -14.61
N ASP A 291 -12.36 17.87 -15.88
CA ASP A 291 -13.75 17.78 -16.32
C ASP A 291 -14.25 16.33 -16.48
N ASN A 292 -13.54 15.35 -15.89
CA ASN A 292 -13.77 13.91 -16.04
C ASN A 292 -13.56 13.35 -17.46
N SER A 293 -13.07 14.14 -18.42
CA SER A 293 -12.64 13.59 -19.71
C SER A 293 -11.50 12.60 -19.50
N ILE A 294 -11.48 11.52 -20.28
CA ILE A 294 -10.44 10.50 -20.18
C ILE A 294 -9.56 10.54 -21.42
N CYS A 295 -8.26 10.77 -21.22
CA CYS A 295 -7.25 10.61 -22.25
C CYS A 295 -6.62 9.22 -22.14
N PHE A 296 -6.55 8.48 -23.25
CA PHE A 296 -6.07 7.10 -23.24
C PHE A 296 -5.31 6.74 -24.53
N GLN A 297 -4.50 5.69 -24.47
CA GLN A 297 -3.85 5.12 -25.64
C GLN A 297 -4.78 4.16 -26.39
N SER A 298 -4.94 4.34 -27.70
CA SER A 298 -5.86 3.55 -28.53
C SER A 298 -5.21 2.38 -29.25
N LYS A 299 -5.98 1.31 -29.51
CA LYS A 299 -5.58 0.13 -30.32
C LYS A 299 -5.26 0.48 -31.77
N ILE A 300 -5.90 1.50 -32.30
CA ILE A 300 -5.64 2.01 -33.66
C ILE A 300 -4.55 3.09 -33.69
N GLY A 301 -3.82 3.25 -32.58
CA GLY A 301 -2.67 4.13 -32.47
C GLY A 301 -2.99 5.56 -32.04
N GLY A 302 -1.98 6.19 -31.44
CA GLY A 302 -2.05 7.55 -30.90
C GLY A 302 -2.82 7.65 -29.58
N PHE A 303 -2.89 8.88 -29.08
CA PHE A 303 -3.69 9.23 -27.90
C PHE A 303 -5.07 9.72 -28.33
N TRP A 304 -6.07 9.35 -27.56
CA TRP A 304 -7.47 9.67 -27.79
C TRP A 304 -8.04 10.32 -26.55
N LEU A 305 -9.00 11.22 -26.74
CA LEU A 305 -9.72 11.90 -25.67
C LEU A 305 -11.20 11.57 -25.79
N ALA A 306 -11.78 11.01 -24.73
CA ALA A 306 -13.22 10.83 -24.55
C ALA A 306 -13.74 11.96 -23.64
N PRO A 307 -14.49 12.95 -24.18
CA PRO A 307 -15.11 14.00 -23.38
C PRO A 307 -16.17 13.43 -22.44
N PHE A 308 -16.32 14.02 -21.25
CA PHE A 308 -17.40 13.68 -20.32
C PHE A 308 -18.51 14.74 -20.42
N VAL A 309 -19.68 14.34 -20.91
CA VAL A 309 -20.83 15.22 -21.14
C VAL A 309 -22.10 14.49 -20.72
N GLY A 310 -22.97 15.16 -19.95
CA GLY A 310 -24.25 14.57 -19.56
C GLY A 310 -24.11 13.28 -18.74
N ASN A 311 -23.13 13.23 -17.84
CA ASN A 311 -22.83 12.08 -16.97
C ASN A 311 -22.36 10.81 -17.71
N THR A 312 -21.88 10.94 -18.96
CA THR A 312 -21.32 9.84 -19.74
C THR A 312 -20.13 10.30 -20.58
N TRP A 313 -19.35 9.34 -21.10
CA TRP A 313 -18.29 9.62 -22.07
C TRP A 313 -18.83 9.53 -23.49
N THR A 314 -18.71 10.64 -24.22
CA THR A 314 -19.14 10.69 -25.62
C THR A 314 -18.07 10.08 -26.54
N GLN A 315 -18.32 10.10 -27.85
CA GLN A 315 -17.39 9.61 -28.85
C GLN A 315 -15.98 10.18 -28.64
N ALA A 316 -15.00 9.28 -28.56
CA ALA A 316 -13.60 9.66 -28.42
C ALA A 316 -13.03 10.16 -29.76
N SER A 317 -12.12 11.12 -29.71
CA SER A 317 -11.40 11.64 -30.88
C SER A 317 -9.89 11.49 -30.69
N LYS A 318 -9.17 11.26 -31.79
CA LYS A 318 -7.71 11.19 -31.79
C LYS A 318 -7.13 12.58 -31.57
N ILE A 319 -6.16 12.69 -30.67
CA ILE A 319 -5.38 13.91 -30.46
C ILE A 319 -4.35 14.01 -31.60
N PRO A 320 -4.37 15.06 -32.44
CA PRO A 320 -3.59 15.14 -33.67
C PRO A 320 -2.15 15.63 -33.38
N ILE A 321 -1.37 14.80 -32.69
CA ILE A 321 0.03 15.10 -32.34
C ILE A 321 0.96 14.57 -33.44
N GLU A 322 1.85 15.42 -33.96
CA GLU A 322 2.91 15.02 -34.87
C GLU A 322 4.04 14.30 -34.10
N MET A 323 3.95 12.97 -33.99
CA MET A 323 4.87 12.16 -33.16
C MET A 323 6.26 11.98 -33.78
N GLY A 324 6.43 12.22 -35.09
CA GLY A 324 7.63 11.82 -35.82
C GLY A 324 7.92 10.32 -35.62
N ASN A 325 9.14 9.99 -35.16
CA ASN A 325 9.56 8.61 -34.87
C ASN A 325 9.21 8.14 -33.46
N LEU A 326 8.56 8.97 -32.63
CA LEU A 326 8.21 8.61 -31.26
C LEU A 326 7.04 7.62 -31.24
N ARG A 327 7.09 6.69 -30.28
CA ARG A 327 6.01 5.75 -29.98
C ARG A 327 5.51 6.03 -28.58
N GLY A 328 4.54 6.93 -28.49
CA GLY A 328 4.03 7.41 -27.21
C GLY A 328 3.19 6.37 -26.47
N HIS A 329 3.41 6.29 -25.16
CA HIS A 329 2.69 5.42 -24.21
C HIS A 329 2.35 6.19 -22.93
N SER A 330 1.36 5.69 -22.19
CA SER A 330 0.89 6.20 -20.90
C SER A 330 0.68 7.73 -20.87
N PRO A 331 -0.34 8.24 -21.57
CA PRO A 331 -0.58 9.69 -21.65
C PRO A 331 -0.95 10.27 -20.29
N GLY A 332 -0.21 11.28 -19.84
CA GLY A 332 -0.48 12.17 -18.71
C GLY A 332 -0.94 13.52 -19.23
N VAL A 333 -2.26 13.68 -19.41
CA VAL A 333 -2.85 14.95 -19.84
C VAL A 333 -2.98 15.90 -18.64
N ALA A 334 -2.75 17.20 -18.86
CA ALA A 334 -2.99 18.22 -17.84
C ALA A 334 -4.49 18.28 -17.46
N PRO A 335 -4.84 18.73 -16.23
CA PRO A 335 -6.24 18.83 -15.80
C PRO A 335 -7.12 19.67 -16.73
N ASP A 336 -6.57 20.75 -17.30
CA ASP A 336 -7.21 21.63 -18.29
C ASP A 336 -7.01 21.21 -19.75
N LYS A 337 -6.28 20.10 -19.99
CA LYS A 337 -5.91 19.57 -21.30
C LYS A 337 -5.05 20.51 -22.16
N SER A 338 -4.37 21.47 -21.52
CA SER A 338 -3.46 22.42 -22.20
C SER A 338 -2.13 21.79 -22.64
N PHE A 339 -1.70 20.70 -22.01
CA PHE A 339 -0.52 19.95 -22.41
C PHE A 339 -0.67 18.45 -22.09
N LEU A 340 0.25 17.66 -22.63
CA LEU A 340 0.29 16.21 -22.48
C LEU A 340 1.75 15.76 -22.33
N VAL A 341 2.01 14.93 -21.32
CA VAL A 341 3.28 14.25 -21.11
C VAL A 341 3.11 12.77 -21.38
N PHE A 342 4.06 12.15 -22.05
CA PHE A 342 4.04 10.71 -22.32
C PHE A 342 5.45 10.17 -22.38
N TYR A 343 5.63 8.87 -22.18
CA TYR A 343 6.92 8.25 -22.41
C TYR A 343 7.01 7.68 -23.82
N SER A 344 8.21 7.67 -24.39
CA SER A 344 8.55 6.89 -25.57
C SER A 344 9.88 6.19 -25.33
N VAL A 345 10.02 4.98 -25.85
CA VAL A 345 11.33 4.36 -26.00
C VAL A 345 12.16 5.26 -26.91
N LYS A 346 13.46 5.40 -26.61
CA LYS A 346 14.38 6.17 -27.45
C LYS A 346 14.29 5.67 -28.90
N PRO A 347 14.06 6.55 -29.90
CA PRO A 347 13.94 6.15 -31.29
C PRO A 347 15.14 5.31 -31.75
N GLY A 348 14.88 4.15 -32.35
CA GLY A 348 15.92 3.22 -32.82
C GLY A 348 16.54 2.32 -31.75
N ALA A 349 16.09 2.37 -30.50
CA ALA A 349 16.67 1.58 -29.43
C ALA A 349 16.23 0.09 -29.46
N PRO A 350 17.11 -0.86 -29.09
CA PRO A 350 16.74 -2.27 -28.92
C PRO A 350 15.63 -2.49 -27.88
N LEU A 351 15.01 -3.67 -27.91
CA LEU A 351 14.07 -4.08 -26.87
C LEU A 351 14.76 -4.09 -25.49
N GLY A 352 14.11 -3.49 -24.48
CA GLY A 352 14.67 -3.38 -23.12
C GLY A 352 15.56 -2.16 -22.88
N THR A 353 15.32 -1.06 -23.58
CA THR A 353 16.06 0.21 -23.42
C THR A 353 15.25 1.23 -22.61
N GLU A 354 15.96 2.20 -22.02
CA GLU A 354 15.43 3.41 -21.37
C GLU A 354 14.32 4.12 -22.15
N THR A 355 13.37 4.64 -21.37
CA THR A 355 12.26 5.45 -21.87
C THR A 355 12.44 6.86 -21.39
N ASN A 356 12.14 7.81 -22.27
CA ASN A 356 12.17 9.22 -21.91
C ASN A 356 10.76 9.77 -21.89
N LEU A 357 10.49 10.66 -20.95
CA LEU A 357 9.32 11.52 -20.93
C LEU A 357 9.50 12.66 -21.95
N TYR A 358 8.43 12.87 -22.72
CA TYR A 358 8.26 13.93 -23.69
C TYR A 358 7.02 14.75 -23.36
N LEU A 359 7.13 16.06 -23.53
CA LEU A 359 6.07 17.04 -23.32
C LEU A 359 5.61 17.60 -24.67
N THR A 360 4.30 17.76 -24.84
CA THR A 360 3.72 18.51 -25.95
C THR A 360 2.63 19.44 -25.43
N LEU A 361 2.56 20.63 -26.01
CA LEU A 361 1.66 21.71 -25.67
C LEU A 361 0.57 21.86 -26.72
N ARG A 362 -0.65 22.15 -26.27
CA ARG A 362 -1.79 22.49 -27.11
C ARG A 362 -1.80 24.01 -27.33
N ARG A 363 -1.72 24.46 -28.58
CA ARG A 363 -1.83 25.87 -28.94
C ARG A 363 -3.26 26.39 -28.79
N PRO A 364 -3.46 27.71 -28.72
CA PRO A 364 -4.80 28.33 -28.69
C PRO A 364 -5.68 27.95 -29.88
N ASP A 365 -5.10 27.70 -31.05
CA ASP A 365 -5.80 27.24 -32.27
C ASP A 365 -6.22 25.75 -32.20
N GLY A 366 -5.89 25.05 -31.10
CA GLY A 366 -6.19 23.64 -30.89
C GLY A 366 -5.16 22.66 -31.47
N SER A 367 -4.16 23.14 -32.23
CA SER A 367 -3.06 22.32 -32.73
C SER A 367 -2.09 21.92 -31.61
N TRP A 368 -1.33 20.85 -31.80
CA TRP A 368 -0.32 20.41 -30.83
C TRP A 368 1.08 20.68 -31.38
N ILE A 369 1.99 21.14 -30.52
CA ILE A 369 3.40 21.29 -30.91
C ILE A 369 4.09 19.93 -30.98
N LYS A 370 5.18 19.85 -31.75
CA LYS A 370 6.00 18.63 -31.79
C LYS A 370 6.52 18.28 -30.38
N PRO A 371 6.45 17.01 -29.94
CA PRO A 371 6.90 16.63 -28.61
C PRO A 371 8.38 16.95 -28.35
N GLN A 372 8.66 17.47 -27.17
CA GLN A 372 10.00 17.86 -26.71
C GLN A 372 10.46 16.94 -25.59
N ASN A 373 11.71 16.48 -25.63
CA ASN A 373 12.29 15.66 -24.57
C ASN A 373 12.47 16.51 -23.30
N MET A 374 12.04 16.00 -22.14
CA MET A 374 12.07 16.75 -20.88
C MET A 374 13.46 16.84 -20.21
N GLY A 375 14.50 16.30 -20.85
CA GLY A 375 15.90 16.49 -20.47
C GLY A 375 16.34 15.69 -19.24
N PRO A 376 17.65 15.75 -18.90
CA PRO A 376 18.30 14.85 -17.94
C PRO A 376 17.95 15.15 -16.46
N LYS A 377 17.29 16.28 -16.18
CA LYS A 377 16.76 16.58 -14.83
C LYS A 377 15.54 15.72 -14.47
N ILE A 378 14.85 15.18 -15.48
CA ILE A 378 13.65 14.32 -15.34
C ILE A 378 13.92 12.92 -15.88
N ASN A 379 14.53 12.82 -17.06
CA ASN A 379 14.86 11.56 -17.71
C ASN A 379 16.19 11.02 -17.18
N SER A 380 16.29 9.70 -17.01
CA SER A 380 17.50 9.05 -16.50
C SER A 380 17.82 7.78 -17.28
N GLY A 381 18.81 7.01 -16.79
CA GLY A 381 19.15 5.69 -17.34
C GLY A 381 18.16 4.57 -16.98
N HIS A 382 16.96 4.93 -16.53
CA HIS A 382 15.94 4.02 -16.02
C HIS A 382 14.70 4.06 -16.93
N PHE A 383 13.63 3.41 -16.49
CA PHE A 383 12.37 3.40 -17.25
C PHE A 383 11.36 4.35 -16.60
N GLU A 384 11.25 5.56 -17.13
CA GLU A 384 10.22 6.53 -16.75
C GLU A 384 8.90 6.30 -17.49
N PHE A 385 7.79 6.31 -16.75
CA PHE A 385 6.44 6.14 -17.30
C PHE A 385 5.36 6.72 -16.39
N GLY A 386 4.11 6.70 -16.88
CA GLY A 386 2.94 6.99 -16.06
C GLY A 386 2.89 8.42 -15.50
N ALA A 387 3.25 9.41 -16.32
CA ALA A 387 3.18 10.81 -15.94
C ALA A 387 1.75 11.23 -15.55
N ARG A 388 1.65 12.07 -14.52
CA ARG A 388 0.42 12.54 -13.86
C ARG A 388 0.65 13.98 -13.42
N ILE A 389 -0.28 14.86 -13.75
CA ILE A 389 -0.14 16.30 -13.50
C ILE A 389 -0.97 16.65 -12.26
N SER A 390 -0.41 17.45 -11.36
CA SER A 390 -1.14 17.94 -10.19
C SER A 390 -2.35 18.78 -10.61
N PRO A 391 -3.42 18.85 -9.79
CA PRO A 391 -4.61 19.64 -10.10
C PRO A 391 -4.31 21.12 -10.43
N ASP A 392 -3.30 21.68 -9.74
CA ASP A 392 -2.84 23.06 -9.90
C ASP A 392 -1.78 23.22 -11.00
N LYS A 393 -1.45 22.15 -11.74
CA LYS A 393 -0.43 22.09 -12.82
C LYS A 393 0.99 22.46 -12.42
N LYS A 394 1.27 22.73 -11.15
CA LYS A 394 2.61 23.11 -10.69
C LYS A 394 3.58 21.95 -10.69
N TYR A 395 3.09 20.73 -10.49
CA TYR A 395 3.92 19.54 -10.32
C TYR A 395 3.52 18.44 -11.30
N MET A 396 4.53 17.69 -11.73
CA MET A 396 4.34 16.40 -12.39
C MET A 396 4.82 15.30 -11.47
N PHE A 397 4.04 14.23 -11.38
CA PHE A 397 4.40 12.97 -10.78
C PHE A 397 4.58 11.91 -11.86
N PHE A 398 5.49 10.97 -11.68
CA PHE A 398 5.71 9.87 -12.62
C PHE A 398 6.36 8.69 -11.90
N THR A 399 6.39 7.52 -12.53
CA THR A 399 7.09 6.36 -11.98
C THR A 399 8.42 6.18 -12.71
N ARG A 400 9.48 5.93 -11.95
CA ARG A 400 10.78 5.51 -12.49
C ARG A 400 11.08 4.10 -11.99
N SER A 401 11.34 3.19 -12.93
CA SER A 401 11.64 1.79 -12.65
C SER A 401 13.08 1.44 -12.98
N THR A 402 13.74 0.70 -12.08
CA THR A 402 15.09 0.17 -12.32
C THR A 402 15.12 -0.98 -13.34
N GLY A 403 13.95 -1.52 -13.70
CA GLY A 403 13.83 -2.63 -14.65
C GLY A 403 12.85 -2.36 -15.80
N TRP A 404 13.23 -2.86 -16.98
CA TRP A 404 12.53 -2.65 -18.25
C TRP A 404 11.26 -3.47 -18.41
N ASN A 405 11.15 -4.59 -17.69
CA ASN A 405 10.04 -5.53 -17.83
C ASN A 405 8.83 -5.14 -16.97
N LEU A 406 8.95 -4.05 -16.20
CA LEU A 406 7.94 -3.55 -15.28
C LEU A 406 7.36 -4.68 -14.43
N ARG A 407 8.24 -5.50 -13.84
CA ARG A 407 7.85 -6.63 -13.00
C ARG A 407 8.01 -6.21 -11.54
N PRO A 408 6.92 -5.89 -10.82
CA PRO A 408 6.97 -5.45 -9.42
C PRO A 408 7.55 -6.47 -8.43
N VAL A 409 7.90 -7.67 -8.91
CA VAL A 409 8.44 -8.77 -8.09
C VAL A 409 9.97 -8.78 -8.13
N CYS A 410 10.60 -8.20 -9.16
CA CYS A 410 12.05 -8.23 -9.34
C CYS A 410 12.66 -6.87 -9.73
N ASP A 411 11.84 -5.90 -10.09
CA ASP A 411 12.26 -4.54 -10.40
C ASP A 411 11.82 -3.61 -9.26
N THR A 412 12.54 -2.50 -9.08
CA THR A 412 12.13 -1.45 -8.14
C THR A 412 11.43 -0.35 -8.92
N GLY A 413 10.30 0.16 -8.43
CA GLY A 413 9.60 1.29 -9.02
C GLY A 413 9.24 2.30 -7.94
N ASP A 414 9.68 3.55 -8.09
CA ASP A 414 9.34 4.62 -7.16
C ASP A 414 8.56 5.73 -7.87
N ILE A 415 7.71 6.43 -7.11
CA ILE A 415 7.05 7.65 -7.57
C ILE A 415 8.03 8.81 -7.42
N TYR A 416 8.25 9.53 -8.50
CA TYR A 416 9.01 10.77 -8.55
C TYR A 416 8.08 11.95 -8.77
N TRP A 417 8.52 13.13 -8.35
CA TRP A 417 7.83 14.39 -8.59
C TRP A 417 8.80 15.53 -8.88
N VAL A 418 8.34 16.53 -9.63
CA VAL A 418 9.14 17.67 -10.13
C VAL A 418 8.25 18.89 -10.35
N GLU A 419 8.79 20.09 -10.14
CA GLU A 419 8.13 21.36 -10.48
C GLU A 419 8.19 21.62 -11.99
N LEU A 420 7.04 21.98 -12.59
CA LEU A 420 6.90 22.19 -14.02
C LEU A 420 7.25 23.61 -14.49
N LYS A 421 7.57 24.52 -13.58
CA LYS A 421 7.81 25.95 -13.88
C LYS A 421 8.87 26.14 -14.98
N GLU A 422 10.01 25.46 -14.91
CA GLU A 422 11.06 25.54 -15.94
C GLU A 422 10.72 24.84 -17.27
N TYR A 423 9.70 23.96 -17.26
CA TYR A 423 9.32 23.13 -18.41
C TYR A 423 8.15 23.68 -19.20
N LEU A 424 7.33 24.54 -18.56
CA LEU A 424 6.14 25.14 -19.15
C LEU A 424 6.34 26.64 -19.37
N PRO A 425 5.94 27.17 -20.54
CA PRO A 425 5.76 28.60 -20.72
C PRO A 425 4.72 29.14 -19.73
N GLU A 426 4.82 30.41 -19.37
CA GLU A 426 3.95 31.04 -18.36
C GLU A 426 2.46 30.88 -18.67
N SER A 427 2.06 30.96 -19.94
CA SER A 427 0.67 30.78 -20.39
C SER A 427 0.08 29.38 -20.15
N TYR A 428 0.90 28.39 -19.78
CA TYR A 428 0.48 27.00 -19.55
C TYR A 428 0.50 26.61 -18.06
N ARG A 429 1.03 27.48 -17.20
CA ARG A 429 1.17 27.21 -15.76
C ARG A 429 -0.16 27.27 -15.03
#